data_AF-A0A822BPG8-F1
#
_entry.id   AF-A0A822BPG8-F1
#
_cell.length_a   1.000
_cell.length_b   1.000
_cell.length_c   1.000
_cell.angle_alpha   90.00
_cell.angle_beta   90.00
_cell.angle_gamma   90.00
#
_symmetry.space_group_name_H-M   'P 1'
#
loop_
_entity.id
_entity.type
_entity.pdbx_description
1 polymer ?
#
loop_
_entity_poly.entity_id
_entity_poly.type
_entity_poly.pdbx_seq_one_letter_code
_entity_poly.pdbx_strand_id
1 'polypeptide(L)'
;TPGGTGSNACQNNPCFNGGSCQNLSGGYFQCICPFAFTGTRCELSSGTPGGTGSNACQNNPCFNGGSCQNLSGGYFQCICPFAFTGTRCELSS
;
A
#
# COMPACT_ATOMS: atom_id res chain seq x y z
N THR A 1 35.17 -0.79 17.58
CA THR A 1 34.16 0.27 17.85
C THR A 1 33.00 0.06 16.89
N PRO A 2 31.80 -0.31 17.35
CA PRO A 2 30.65 -0.34 16.46
C PRO A 2 30.16 1.10 16.33
N GLY A 3 30.61 1.77 15.26
CA GLY A 3 29.96 2.97 14.74
C GLY A 3 28.55 2.60 14.26
N GLY A 4 27.60 3.51 14.17
CA GLY A 4 27.61 4.95 14.32
C GLY A 4 26.19 5.38 13.98
N THR A 5 25.78 6.49 14.59
CA THR A 5 24.54 7.23 14.32
C THR A 5 23.24 6.47 14.59
N GLY A 6 22.56 6.85 15.67
CA GLY A 6 21.11 6.69 15.79
C GLY A 6 20.43 7.52 14.71
N SER A 7 20.45 7.01 13.48
CA SER A 7 19.81 7.62 12.32
C SER A 7 18.33 7.61 12.59
N ASN A 8 17.79 8.75 13.02
CA ASN A 8 16.36 8.84 13.22
C ASN A 8 15.68 8.86 11.84
N ALA A 9 15.42 7.70 11.26
CA ALA A 9 14.77 7.57 9.95
C ALA A 9 13.36 8.21 9.91
N CYS A 10 12.78 8.55 11.08
CA CYS A 10 11.55 9.33 11.21
C CYS A 10 11.76 10.85 11.35
N GLN A 11 13.00 11.36 11.32
CA GLN A 11 13.31 12.77 11.58
C GLN A 11 12.59 13.74 10.61
N ASN A 12 12.31 13.31 9.38
CA ASN A 12 11.57 14.09 8.39
C ASN A 12 10.14 13.59 8.15
N ASN A 13 9.64 12.68 8.99
CA ASN A 13 8.39 11.93 8.80
C ASN A 13 8.19 11.43 7.34
N PRO A 14 8.81 10.30 6.96
CA PRO A 14 8.70 9.74 5.61
C PRO A 14 7.31 9.19 5.27
N CYS A 15 6.38 9.14 6.23
CA CYS A 15 5.04 8.59 6.05
C CYS A 15 4.07 9.64 5.49
N PHE A 16 3.32 9.27 4.45
CA PHE A 16 2.32 10.09 3.79
C PHE A 16 0.93 9.94 4.42
N ASN A 17 0.02 10.82 4.03
CA ASN A 17 -1.41 10.72 4.35
C ASN A 17 -1.75 10.60 5.85
N GLY A 18 -0.93 11.21 6.71
CA GLY A 18 -1.12 11.14 8.17
C GLY A 18 -0.61 9.84 8.80
N GLY A 19 0.21 9.06 8.09
CA GLY A 19 0.94 7.91 8.62
C GLY A 19 1.82 8.27 9.81
N SER A 20 1.83 7.40 10.82
CA SER A 20 2.73 7.52 11.98
C SER A 20 4.03 6.79 11.72
N CYS A 21 5.16 7.48 11.79
CA CYS A 21 6.48 6.87 11.62
C CYS A 21 7.00 6.25 12.94
N GLN A 22 7.38 4.97 12.89
CA GLN A 22 8.14 4.29 13.93
C GLN A 22 9.58 4.07 13.50
N ASN A 23 10.50 4.46 14.38
CA ASN A 23 11.93 4.25 14.18
C ASN A 23 12.33 2.82 14.59
N LEU A 24 13.11 2.16 13.74
CA LEU A 24 13.65 0.82 13.99
C LEU A 24 15.19 0.87 14.09
N SER A 25 15.76 -0.13 14.76
CA SER A 25 17.21 -0.24 14.92
C SER A 25 17.94 -0.32 13.58
N GLY A 26 19.16 0.23 13.52
CA GLY A 26 19.97 0.22 12.29
C GLY A 26 19.58 1.28 11.24
N GLY A 27 18.74 2.26 11.60
CA GLY A 27 18.34 3.34 10.70
C GLY A 27 17.18 2.99 9.77
N TYR A 28 16.43 1.93 10.09
CA TYR A 28 15.19 1.57 9.40
C TYR A 28 13.99 2.30 10.01
N PHE A 29 12.88 2.34 9.28
CA PHE A 29 11.61 2.85 9.78
C PHE A 29 10.43 2.02 9.28
N GLN A 30 9.32 2.12 9.98
CA GLN A 30 8.03 1.56 9.59
C GLN A 30 6.96 2.66 9.66
N CYS A 31 6.10 2.74 8.65
CA CYS A 31 4.93 3.60 8.70
C CYS A 31 3.69 2.82 9.14
N ILE A 32 2.99 3.35 10.13
CA ILE A 32 1.68 2.87 10.56
C ILE A 32 0.64 3.73 9.85
N CYS A 33 -0.09 3.10 8.92
CA CYS A 33 -1.02 3.82 8.06
C CYS A 33 -2.38 4.00 8.73
N PRO A 34 -2.98 5.21 8.64
CA PRO A 34 -4.35 5.42 9.05
C PRO A 34 -5.32 4.61 8.19
N PHE A 35 -6.53 4.45 8.71
CA PHE A 35 -7.61 3.76 8.02
C PHE A 35 -7.80 4.35 6.60
N ALA A 36 -7.91 3.47 5.60
CA ALA A 36 -7.93 3.79 4.17
C ALA A 36 -6.59 4.23 3.53
N PHE A 37 -5.43 3.96 4.16
CA PHE A 37 -4.09 4.11 3.55
C PHE A 37 -3.22 2.85 3.73
N THR A 38 -2.33 2.58 2.77
CA THR A 38 -1.44 1.42 2.69
C THR A 38 -0.18 1.77 1.91
N GLY A 39 0.71 0.79 1.71
CA GLY A 39 2.06 0.99 1.17
C GLY A 39 3.09 1.22 2.26
N THR A 40 4.37 1.04 1.93
CA THR A 40 5.50 1.12 2.88
C THR A 40 5.59 2.47 3.58
N ARG A 41 5.09 3.53 2.94
CA ARG A 41 5.05 4.89 3.47
C ARG A 41 3.63 5.44 3.56
N CYS A 42 2.60 4.59 3.51
CA CYS A 42 1.21 5.05 3.48
C CYS A 42 0.88 5.95 2.29
N GLU A 43 1.66 5.85 1.20
CA GLU A 43 1.48 6.66 -0.01
C GLU A 43 0.29 6.19 -0.86
N LEU A 44 -0.14 4.95 -0.66
CA LEU A 44 -1.29 4.39 -1.33
C LEU A 44 -2.51 4.67 -0.46
N SER A 45 -3.58 5.20 -1.02
CA SER A 45 -4.88 5.12 -0.36
C SER A 45 -5.36 3.67 -0.45
N SER A 46 -5.45 2.99 0.71
CA SER A 46 -6.11 1.69 0.88
C SER A 46 -7.62 1.77 0.64
N GLY A 47 -8.15 2.95 0.40
CA GLY A 47 -9.30 3.10 -0.48
C GLY A 47 -8.82 3.35 -1.91
N THR A 48 -9.19 2.48 -2.84
CA THR A 48 -10.15 3.02 -3.81
C THR A 48 -11.49 3.00 -3.09
N PRO A 49 -11.96 4.12 -2.51
CA PRO A 49 -13.34 4.23 -2.11
C PRO A 49 -14.14 4.29 -3.42
N GLY A 50 -14.51 3.14 -3.94
CA GLY A 50 -15.61 3.03 -4.89
C GLY A 50 -16.92 3.25 -4.14
N GLY A 51 -17.07 4.38 -3.46
CA GLY A 51 -18.30 4.78 -2.77
C GLY A 51 -18.80 3.81 -1.69
N THR A 52 -19.59 4.34 -0.78
CA THR A 52 -20.58 3.56 -0.06
C THR A 52 -21.59 2.99 -1.09
N GLY A 53 -21.27 1.85 -1.72
CA GLY A 53 -22.15 1.15 -2.65
C GLY A 53 -21.78 1.11 -4.14
N SER A 54 -20.60 1.58 -4.56
CA SER A 54 -20.21 1.54 -5.99
C SER A 54 -19.33 0.33 -6.32
N ASN A 55 -19.52 -0.22 -7.51
CA ASN A 55 -18.76 -1.38 -7.98
C ASN A 55 -17.26 -1.05 -8.05
N ALA A 56 -16.45 -1.54 -7.12
CA ALA A 56 -14.99 -1.33 -7.07
C ALA A 56 -14.23 -1.82 -8.32
N CYS A 57 -14.85 -2.68 -9.14
CA CYS A 57 -14.33 -3.13 -10.42
C CYS A 57 -14.81 -2.31 -11.63
N GLN A 58 -15.59 -1.24 -11.43
CA GLN A 58 -16.24 -0.49 -12.51
C GLN A 58 -15.25 0.03 -13.57
N ASN A 59 -14.03 0.39 -13.16
CA ASN A 59 -12.99 0.89 -14.08
C ASN A 59 -11.82 -0.09 -14.26
N ASN A 60 -12.01 -1.36 -13.87
CA ASN A 60 -10.99 -2.40 -13.81
C ASN A 60 -9.63 -1.91 -13.26
N PRO A 61 -9.44 -1.85 -11.94
CA PRO A 61 -8.19 -1.41 -11.34
C PRO A 61 -7.01 -2.37 -11.59
N CYS A 62 -7.20 -3.57 -12.13
CA CYS A 62 -6.13 -4.55 -12.29
C CYS A 62 -5.28 -4.27 -13.54
N PHE A 63 -3.96 -4.36 -13.40
CA PHE A 63 -2.98 -4.20 -14.47
C PHE A 63 -2.62 -5.53 -15.12
N ASN A 64 -1.89 -5.46 -16.23
CA ASN A 64 -1.28 -6.60 -16.92
C ASN A 64 -2.27 -7.73 -17.27
N GLY A 65 -3.53 -7.38 -17.53
CA GLY A 65 -4.58 -8.36 -17.84
C GLY A 65 -5.15 -9.08 -16.62
N GLY A 66 -4.90 -8.58 -15.41
CA GLY A 66 -5.52 -9.10 -14.18
C GLY A 66 -7.04 -8.98 -14.18
N SER A 67 -7.71 -9.96 -13.59
CA SER A 67 -9.16 -9.99 -13.46
C SER A 67 -9.60 -9.37 -12.14
N CYS A 68 -10.48 -8.36 -12.19
CA CYS A 68 -11.03 -7.74 -10.99
C CYS A 68 -12.23 -8.51 -10.46
N GLN A 69 -12.18 -8.88 -9.19
CA GLN A 69 -13.28 -9.47 -8.43
C GLN A 69 -13.80 -8.45 -7.42
N ASN A 70 -15.09 -8.15 -7.49
CA ASN A 70 -15.73 -7.24 -6.54
C ASN A 70 -15.99 -7.96 -5.21
N LEU A 71 -15.68 -7.29 -4.10
CA LEU A 71 -15.89 -7.77 -2.75
C LEU A 71 -16.87 -6.84 -1.99
N SER A 72 -17.59 -7.41 -1.02
CA SER A 72 -18.56 -6.69 -0.20
C SER A 72 -17.95 -5.47 0.48
N GLY A 73 -18.67 -4.34 0.51
CA GLY A 73 -18.22 -3.11 1.19
C GLY A 73 -17.37 -2.18 0.32
N GLY A 74 -17.39 -2.34 -1.00
CA GLY A 74 -16.64 -1.48 -1.93
C GLY A 74 -15.17 -1.89 -2.09
N TYR A 75 -14.84 -3.14 -1.74
CA TYR A 75 -13.52 -3.71 -1.91
C TYR A 75 -13.40 -4.45 -3.25
N PHE A 76 -12.17 -4.70 -3.68
CA PHE A 76 -11.91 -5.56 -4.83
C PHE A 76 -10.63 -6.39 -4.61
N GLN A 77 -10.52 -7.48 -5.36
CA GLN A 77 -9.32 -8.30 -5.47
C GLN A 77 -8.93 -8.44 -6.93
N CYS A 78 -7.64 -8.33 -7.23
CA CYS A 78 -7.12 -8.66 -8.55
C CYS A 78 -6.57 -10.09 -8.57
N ILE A 79 -7.01 -10.87 -9.56
CA ILE A 79 -6.48 -12.19 -9.87
C ILE A 79 -5.43 -12.01 -10.98
N CYS A 80 -4.17 -12.23 -10.63
CA CYS A 80 -3.05 -11.96 -11.53
C CYS A 80 -2.77 -13.13 -12.48
N PRO A 81 -2.44 -12.85 -13.76
CA PRO A 81 -1.99 -13.88 -14.67
C PRO A 81 -0.63 -14.45 -14.25
N PHE A 82 -0.31 -15.63 -14.79
CA PHE A 82 1.00 -16.23 -14.65
C PHE A 82 2.08 -15.23 -15.10
N ALA A 83 3.12 -15.03 -14.28
CA ALA A 83 4.16 -14.01 -14.39
C ALA A 83 3.86 -12.60 -13.82
N PHE A 84 2.73 -12.38 -13.14
CA PHE A 84 2.44 -11.09 -12.46
C PHE A 84 2.03 -11.25 -11.00
N THR A 85 2.38 -10.27 -10.18
CA THR A 85 2.10 -10.18 -8.74
C THR A 85 1.80 -8.73 -8.32
N GLY A 86 1.51 -8.52 -7.03
CA GLY A 86 1.10 -7.22 -6.49
C GLY A 86 -0.42 -7.10 -6.33
N THR A 87 -0.86 -6.14 -5.53
CA THR A 87 -2.29 -5.97 -5.18
C THR A 87 -3.15 -5.68 -6.39
N ARG A 88 -2.57 -5.08 -7.43
CA ARG A 88 -3.22 -4.76 -8.71
C ARG A 88 -2.55 -5.47 -9.88
N CYS A 89 -1.75 -6.51 -9.65
CA CYS A 89 -0.99 -7.21 -10.70
C CYS A 89 0.00 -6.31 -11.45
N GLU A 90 0.53 -5.29 -10.78
CA GLU A 90 1.44 -4.29 -11.33
C GLU A 90 2.90 -4.73 -11.41
N LEU A 91 3.28 -5.79 -10.68
CA LEU A 91 4.63 -6.32 -10.62
C LEU A 91 4.76 -7.56 -11.51
N SER A 92 5.89 -7.73 -12.18
CA SER A 92 6.25 -8.96 -12.90
C SER A 92 6.96 -9.94 -11.95
N SER A 93 6.56 -11.22 -11.92
CA SER A 93 7.18 -12.28 -11.11
C SER A 93 8.23 -13.07 -11.87
#